data_AF-A0AAE1BWA3-F1
#
_entry.id   AF-A0AAE1BWA3-F1
#
_cell.length_a   1.000
_cell.length_b   1.000
_cell.length_c   1.000
_cell.angle_alpha   90.00
_cell.angle_beta   90.00
_cell.angle_gamma   90.00
#
_symmetry.space_group_name_H-M   'P 1'
#
loop_
_entity.id
_entity.type
_entity.pdbx_description
1 polymer ?
#
loop_
_entity_poly.entity_id
_entity_poly.type
_entity_poly.pdbx_seq_one_letter_code
_entity_poly.pdbx_strand_id
1 'polypeptide(L)'
;MADFCLVCQSTVRHRQEGLLCDGCNLWQHRTCGSGISRDQYRTAVKQGAEIDWMCQLCIIKEKANEEENFEGANFEAMSDNMK
;
A
#
# COMPACT_ATOMS: atom_id res chain seq x y z
N MET A 1 -0.41 -20.89 11.03
CA MET A 1 0.57 -19.91 10.54
C MET A 1 0.53 -18.72 11.48
N ALA A 2 1.68 -18.15 11.83
CA ALA A 2 1.72 -16.95 12.65
C ALA A 2 1.69 -15.72 11.74
N ASP A 3 0.75 -14.81 12.00
CA ASP A 3 0.65 -13.54 11.30
C ASP A 3 1.74 -12.63 11.85
N PHE A 4 2.78 -12.33 11.06
CA PHE A 4 3.88 -11.45 11.47
C PHE A 4 3.69 -10.05 10.94
N CYS A 5 4.03 -9.06 11.76
CA CYS A 5 4.03 -7.67 11.37
C CYS A 5 5.17 -7.41 10.40
N LEU A 6 4.84 -6.89 9.21
CA LEU A 6 5.85 -6.58 8.18
C LEU A 6 6.89 -5.52 8.61
N VAL A 7 6.60 -4.73 9.66
CA VAL A 7 7.50 -3.66 10.15
C VAL A 7 8.38 -4.13 11.30
N CYS A 8 7.80 -4.68 12.37
CA CYS A 8 8.55 -5.04 13.58
C CYS A 8 8.88 -6.53 13.67
N GLN A 9 8.51 -7.33 12.66
CA GLN A 9 8.71 -8.79 12.57
C GLN A 9 8.16 -9.59 13.76
N SER A 10 7.34 -8.96 14.60
CA SER A 10 6.71 -9.58 15.75
C SER A 10 5.32 -10.09 15.38
N THR A 11 4.85 -11.12 16.07
CA THR A 11 3.53 -11.69 15.82
C THR A 11 2.42 -10.65 16.06
N VAL A 12 1.53 -10.48 15.09
CA VAL A 12 0.27 -9.75 15.19
C VAL A 12 -0.74 -10.65 15.87
N ARG A 13 -0.94 -10.45 17.16
CA ARG A 13 -1.95 -11.22 17.92
C ARG A 13 -3.33 -10.63 17.67
N HIS A 14 -4.36 -11.45 17.72
CA HIS A 14 -5.75 -11.02 17.54
C HIS A 14 -6.19 -9.85 18.47
N ARG A 15 -5.61 -9.75 19.67
CA ARG A 15 -5.87 -8.65 20.62
C ARG A 15 -5.09 -7.36 20.31
N GLN A 16 -4.13 -7.42 19.41
CA GLN A 16 -3.29 -6.29 19.00
C GLN A 16 -3.84 -5.78 17.67
N GLU A 17 -4.62 -4.70 17.73
CA GLU A 17 -5.24 -3.96 16.60
C GLU A 17 -4.41 -4.10 15.30
N GLY A 18 -4.74 -5.13 14.49
CA GLY A 18 -3.97 -5.55 13.33
C GLY A 18 -4.69 -5.19 12.03
N LEU A 19 -3.90 -4.83 11.03
CA LEU A 19 -4.36 -4.46 9.69
C LEU A 19 -3.76 -5.44 8.68
N LEU A 20 -4.59 -5.90 7.74
CA LEU A 20 -4.19 -6.71 6.61
C LEU A 20 -4.06 -5.81 5.39
N CYS A 21 -2.96 -5.90 4.66
CA CYS A 21 -2.73 -5.09 3.46
C CYS A 21 -3.45 -5.69 2.25
N ASP A 22 -4.25 -4.90 1.53
CA ASP A 22 -4.97 -5.36 0.33
C ASP A 22 -4.05 -5.72 -0.84
N GLY A 23 -2.85 -5.11 -0.92
CA GLY A 23 -1.92 -5.35 -2.01
C GLY A 23 -1.02 -6.58 -1.85
N CYS A 24 -0.61 -6.92 -0.62
CA CYS A 24 0.33 -8.02 -0.37
C CYS A 24 -0.18 -9.09 0.60
N ASN A 25 -1.38 -8.94 1.14
CA ASN A 25 -1.98 -9.87 2.11
C ASN A 25 -1.09 -10.15 3.33
N LEU A 26 -0.26 -9.16 3.72
CA LEU A 26 0.58 -9.22 4.92
C LEU A 26 -0.03 -8.39 6.05
N TRP A 27 0.21 -8.85 7.27
CA TRP A 27 -0.26 -8.18 8.47
C TRP A 27 0.71 -7.10 8.95
N GLN A 28 0.15 -6.06 9.57
CA GLN A 28 0.89 -5.01 10.26
C GLN A 28 0.12 -4.58 11.51
N HIS A 29 0.82 -4.30 12.61
CA HIS A 29 0.16 -3.64 13.74
C HIS A 29 -0.23 -2.22 13.35
N ARG A 30 -1.42 -1.76 13.76
CA ARG A 30 -1.86 -0.38 13.55
C ARG A 30 -0.82 0.64 14.04
N THR A 31 -0.18 0.35 15.18
CA THR A 31 0.83 1.23 15.80
C THR A 31 2.18 1.22 15.10
N CYS A 32 2.45 0.29 14.19
CA CYS A 32 3.71 0.19 13.47
C CYS A 32 3.73 1.10 12.24
N GLY A 33 3.29 2.35 12.35
CA GLY A 33 3.34 3.31 11.23
C GLY A 33 2.33 3.05 10.11
N SER A 34 1.15 2.47 10.43
CA SER A 34 0.10 2.24 9.43
C SER A 34 -0.62 3.52 8.95
N GLY A 35 -0.49 4.62 9.70
CA GLY A 35 -1.25 5.86 9.49
C GLY A 35 -2.70 5.81 9.99
N ILE A 36 -3.22 4.63 10.36
CA ILE A 36 -4.60 4.46 10.85
C ILE A 36 -4.70 4.85 12.31
N SER A 37 -5.61 5.80 12.59
CA SER A 37 -5.90 6.22 13.96
C SER A 37 -6.64 5.13 14.73
N ARG A 38 -6.56 5.16 16.06
CA ARG A 38 -7.28 4.20 16.90
C ARG A 38 -8.79 4.34 16.75
N ASP A 39 -9.28 5.55 16.56
CA ASP A 39 -10.71 5.82 16.45
C ASP A 39 -11.26 5.33 15.11
N GLN A 40 -10.52 5.52 14.01
CA GLN A 40 -10.84 4.92 12.72
C GLN A 40 -10.94 3.39 12.83
N TYR A 41 -9.93 2.76 13.42
CA TYR A 41 -9.90 1.31 13.61
C TYR A 41 -11.10 0.82 14.45
N ARG A 42 -11.36 1.45 15.59
CA ARG A 42 -12.47 1.09 16.47
C ARG A 42 -13.82 1.31 15.83
N THR A 43 -13.96 2.36 15.03
CA THR A 43 -15.21 2.66 14.32
C THR A 43 -15.50 1.59 13.29
N ALA A 44 -14.52 1.21 12.47
CA ALA A 44 -14.65 0.13 11.49
C ALA A 44 -14.98 -1.22 12.15
N VAL A 45 -14.23 -1.61 13.19
CA VAL A 45 -14.50 -2.85 13.95
C VAL A 45 -15.90 -2.84 14.57
N LYS A 46 -16.33 -1.71 15.14
CA LYS A 46 -17.66 -1.58 15.76
C LYS A 46 -18.79 -1.65 14.73
N GLN A 47 -18.56 -1.09 13.54
CA GLN A 47 -19.53 -1.10 12.45
C GLN A 47 -19.50 -2.40 11.64
N GLY A 48 -18.50 -3.26 11.85
CA GLY A 48 -18.23 -4.41 10.99
C GLY A 48 -17.81 -4.01 9.58
N ALA A 49 -17.27 -2.79 9.42
CA ALA A 49 -16.77 -2.28 8.16
C ALA A 49 -15.32 -2.70 7.94
N GLU A 50 -14.96 -2.94 6.68
CA GLU A 50 -13.58 -3.14 6.27
C GLU A 50 -12.85 -1.78 6.22
N ILE A 51 -11.54 -1.81 6.44
CA ILE A 51 -10.69 -0.62 6.32
C ILE A 51 -9.87 -0.81 5.05
N ASP A 52 -10.19 -0.05 4.00
CA ASP A 52 -9.38 -0.01 2.79
C ASP A 52 -7.98 0.51 3.16
N TRP A 53 -6.99 -0.38 3.18
CA TRP A 53 -5.66 -0.06 3.65
C TRP A 53 -4.57 -0.86 2.94
N MET A 54 -3.56 -0.12 2.48
CA MET A 54 -2.36 -0.68 1.88
C MET A 54 -1.12 -0.27 2.68
N CYS A 55 -0.17 -1.20 2.78
CA CYS A 55 1.11 -0.92 3.40
C CYS A 55 1.96 0.01 2.53
N GLN A 56 2.89 0.73 3.15
CA GLN A 56 3.75 1.69 2.46
C GLN A 56 4.54 1.07 1.29
N LEU A 57 4.93 -0.20 1.39
CA LEU A 57 5.65 -0.90 0.32
C LEU A 57 4.78 -1.11 -0.92
N CYS A 58 3.48 -1.41 -0.74
CA CYS A 58 2.55 -1.53 -1.86
C CYS A 58 2.29 -0.17 -2.51
N ILE A 59 2.07 0.86 -1.70
CA ILE A 59 1.86 2.24 -2.20
C ILE A 59 3.06 2.72 -3.02
N ILE A 60 4.29 2.46 -2.55
CA ILE A 60 5.51 2.83 -3.30
C ILE A 60 5.60 2.05 -4.62
N LYS A 61 5.29 0.75 -4.61
CA LYS A 61 5.32 -0.08 -5.83
C LYS A 61 4.31 0.39 -6.86
N GLU A 62 3.10 0.76 -6.45
CA GLU A 62 2.09 1.30 -7.36
C GLU A 62 2.57 2.58 -8.02
N LYS A 63 3.11 3.52 -7.25
CA LYS A 63 3.66 4.78 -7.78
C LYS A 63 4.85 4.58 -8.73
N ALA A 64 5.74 3.64 -8.39
CA ALA A 64 6.88 3.32 -9.25
C ALA A 64 6.43 2.80 -10.63
N ASN A 65 5.31 2.07 -10.70
CA ASN A 65 4.77 1.56 -11.96
C ASN A 65 4.11 2.65 -12.83
N GLU A 66 3.70 3.79 -12.24
CA GLU A 66 3.08 4.90 -12.96
C GLU A 66 4.13 5.79 -13.67
N GLU A 67 5.29 6.00 -13.05
CA GLU A 67 6.35 6.87 -13.58
C GLU A 67 7.06 6.29 -14.82
N GLU A 68 7.16 4.96 -14.95
CA GLU A 68 7.78 4.32 -16.12
C GLU A 68 6.92 4.40 -17.41
N ASN A 69 5.67 4.86 -17.34
CA ASN A 69 4.76 4.94 -18.50
C ASN A 69 4.78 6.31 -19.22
N PHE A 70 5.59 7.29 -18.80
CA PHE A 70 5.55 8.66 -19.36
C PHE A 70 6.68 9.00 -20.36
N GLU A 71 7.70 8.15 -20.54
CA GLU A 71 8.83 8.38 -21.47
C GLU A 71 8.63 7.74 -22.87
N GLY A 72 7.39 7.42 -23.27
CA GLY A 72 7.10 6.73 -24.53
C GLY A 72 6.64 7.60 -25.72
N ALA A 73 6.46 8.91 -25.56
CA ALA A 73 5.76 9.74 -26.55
C ALA A 73 6.56 10.96 -27.04
N ASN A 74 7.80 10.79 -27.53
CA ASN A 74 8.44 11.86 -28.32
C ASN A 74 9.64 11.40 -29.19
N PHE A 75 9.43 10.64 -30.27
CA PHE A 75 10.39 10.61 -31.40
C PHE A 75 9.72 10.11 -32.69
N GLU A 76 8.81 10.87 -33.30
CA GLU A 76 8.52 10.67 -34.73
C GLU A 76 7.85 11.91 -35.35
N ALA A 77 8.62 12.98 -35.58
CA ALA A 77 8.23 14.07 -36.49
C ALA A 77 9.38 15.03 -36.84
N MET A 78 10.55 14.54 -37.29
CA MET A 78 11.56 15.41 -37.94
C MET A 78 12.39 14.62 -38.97
N SER A 79 11.77 14.20 -40.08
CA SER A 79 12.53 13.67 -41.22
C SER A 79 11.97 14.01 -42.61
N ASP A 80 11.28 15.14 -42.76
CA ASP A 80 10.83 15.62 -44.09
C ASP A 80 11.18 17.10 -44.33
N ASN A 81 12.44 17.48 -44.13
CA ASN A 81 12.95 18.68 -44.81
C ASN A 81 14.46 18.60 -45.06
N MET A 82 14.85 17.76 -46.02
CA MET A 82 16.06 18.00 -46.79
C MET A 82 15.93 17.37 -48.17
N LYS A 83 15.32 18.12 -49.09
CA LYS A 83 15.76 18.26 -50.49
C LYS A 83 15.02 19.42 -51.16
#